data_AF-A0A6G2BD84-F1
#
_entry.id   AF-A0A6G2BD84-F1
#
_cell.length_a   1.000
_cell.length_b   1.000
_cell.length_c   1.000
_cell.angle_alpha   90.00
_cell.angle_beta   90.00
_cell.angle_gamma   90.00
#
_symmetry.space_group_name_H-M   'P 1'
#
loop_
_entity.id
_entity.type
_entity.pdbx_description
1 polymer ?
#
loop_
_entity_poly.entity_id
_entity_poly.type
_entity_poly.pdbx_seq_one_letter_code
_entity_poly.pdbx_strand_id
1 'polypeptide(L)' 'MDLKRTFAALPWWVKWVAIPLVALFVFGGLIANIVGFIVGLLFKVLLFVALVGGLVYVVRKFISSGT' A
#
# COMPACT_ATOMS: atom_id res chain seq x y z
N MET A 1 0.70 25.10 -34.67
CA MET A 1 1.78 24.20 -34.25
C MET A 1 1.15 22.83 -34.00
N ASP A 2 1.26 21.87 -34.92
CA ASP A 2 0.54 20.58 -34.83
C ASP A 2 1.14 19.65 -33.75
N LEU A 3 0.45 19.49 -32.61
CA LEU A 3 0.86 18.63 -31.49
C LEU A 3 1.15 17.17 -31.90
N LYS A 4 0.45 16.66 -32.94
CA LYS A 4 0.62 15.28 -33.41
C LYS A 4 2.02 15.01 -34.00
N ARG A 5 2.71 16.01 -34.55
CA ARG A 5 4.05 15.81 -35.14
C ARG A 5 5.12 15.67 -34.07
N THR A 6 4.95 16.30 -32.91
CA THR A 6 5.95 16.31 -31.83
C THR A 6 6.03 14.98 -31.08
N PHE A 7 4.91 14.29 -30.87
CA PHE A 7 4.88 13.00 -30.15
C PHE A 7 5.03 11.77 -31.07
N ALA A 8 4.79 11.92 -32.38
CA ALA A 8 4.99 10.86 -33.37
C ALA A 8 6.48 10.58 -33.65
N ALA A 9 7.35 11.58 -33.50
CA ALA A 9 8.80 11.46 -33.71
C ALA A 9 9.58 10.95 -32.47
N LEU A 10 8.92 10.77 -31.31
CA LEU A 10 9.60 10.34 -30.10
C LEU A 10 10.05 8.88 -30.22
N PRO A 11 11.33 8.56 -29.90
CA PRO A 11 11.84 7.20 -29.92
C PRO A 11 10.96 6.26 -29.08
N TRP A 12 10.72 5.04 -29.56
CA TRP A 12 9.89 4.06 -28.86
C TRP A 12 10.36 3.81 -27.42
N TRP A 13 11.68 3.83 -27.18
CA TRP A 13 12.27 3.68 -25.86
C TRP A 13 11.80 4.74 -24.85
N VAL A 14 11.64 6.00 -25.30
CA VAL A 14 11.16 7.09 -24.44
C VAL A 14 9.76 6.80 -23.93
N LYS A 15 8.90 6.26 -24.80
CA LYS A 15 7.51 5.95 -24.47
C LYS A 15 7.39 4.83 -23.44
N TRP A 16 8.26 3.82 -23.52
CA TRP A 16 8.14 2.61 -22.70
C TRP A 16 9.06 2.55 -21.48
N VAL A 17 10.14 3.34 -21.45
CA VAL A 17 11.13 3.27 -20.36
C VAL A 17 11.27 4.62 -19.66
N ALA A 18 11.52 5.70 -20.41
CA ALA A 18 11.71 7.02 -19.80
C ALA A 18 10.45 7.52 -19.11
N ILE A 19 9.28 7.42 -19.75
CA ILE A 19 8.01 7.87 -19.15
C ILE A 19 7.71 7.08 -17.86
N PRO A 20 7.76 5.74 -17.82
CA PRO A 20 7.55 5.00 -16.57
C PRO A 20 8.58 5.32 -15.48
N LEU A 21 9.86 5.48 -15.81
CA LEU A 21 10.89 5.85 -14.83
C LEU A 21 10.64 7.23 -14.23
N VAL A 22 10.30 8.22 -15.06
CA VAL A 22 9.95 9.57 -14.60
C VAL A 22 8.68 9.53 -13.76
N ALA A 23 7.66 8.77 -14.17
CA ALA A 23 6.46 8.60 -13.39
C ALA A 23 6.76 7.96 -12.03
N LEU A 24 7.61 6.93 -11.97
CA LEU A 24 8.02 6.32 -10.71
C LEU A 24 8.89 7.27 -9.87
N PHE A 25 9.72 8.11 -10.48
CA PHE A 25 10.52 9.09 -9.75
C PHE A 25 9.64 10.19 -9.13
N VAL A 26 8.68 10.70 -9.90
CA VAL A 26 7.78 11.78 -9.47
C VAL A 26 6.70 11.28 -8.50
N PHE A 27 6.09 10.12 -8.79
CA PHE A 27 4.98 9.58 -8.03
C PHE A 27 5.36 8.41 -7.11
N GLY A 28 6.60 7.92 -7.15
CA GLY A 28 7.03 6.75 -6.38
C GLY A 28 6.82 6.92 -4.88
N GLY A 29 7.03 8.13 -4.35
CA GLY A 29 6.72 8.45 -2.96
C GLY A 29 5.23 8.30 -2.64
N LEU A 30 4.35 8.79 -3.51
CA LEU A 30 2.89 8.64 -3.36
C LEU A 30 2.48 7.17 -3.45
N ILE A 31 3.02 6.43 -4.43
CA ILE A 31 2.76 5.00 -4.62
C ILE A 31 3.20 4.21 -3.38
N ALA A 32 4.43 4.44 -2.90
CA ALA A 32 4.96 3.79 -1.71
C ALA A 32 4.14 4.14 -0.46
N ASN A 33 3.64 5.38 -0.34
CA ASN A 33 2.80 5.79 0.77
C ASN A 33 1.46 5.06 0.76
N ILE A 34 0.78 4.98 -0.39
CA ILE A 34 -0.50 4.28 -0.53
C ILE A 34 -0.32 2.79 -0.24
N VAL A 35 0.69 2.15 -0.83
CA VAL A 35 0.98 0.73 -0.61
C VAL A 35 1.31 0.47 0.86
N GLY A 36 2.19 1.29 1.44
CA GLY A 36 2.56 1.21 2.85
C GLY A 36 1.37 1.42 3.79
N PHE A 37 0.46 2.34 3.44
CA PHE A 37 -0.77 2.57 4.19
C PHE A 37 -1.69 1.34 4.18
N ILE A 38 -1.93 0.75 3.01
CA ILE A 38 -2.78 -0.46 2.88
C ILE A 38 -2.19 -1.62 3.69
N VAL A 39 -0.90 -1.89 3.50
CA VAL A 39 -0.19 -2.97 4.22
C VAL A 39 -0.19 -2.70 5.73
N GLY A 40 0.09 -1.46 6.14
CA GLY A 40 0.09 -1.07 7.55
C GLY A 40 -1.29 -1.15 8.18
N LEU A 41 -2.35 -0.80 7.45
CA LEU A 41 -3.73 -0.93 7.91
C LEU A 41 -4.11 -2.41 8.11
N LEU A 42 -3.79 -3.27 7.14
CA LEU A 42 -3.98 -4.72 7.25
C LEU A 42 -3.29 -5.28 8.51
N PHE A 43 -2.03 -4.90 8.74
CA PHE A 43 -1.29 -5.32 9.93
C PHE A 43 -1.95 -4.84 11.24
N LYS A 44 -2.41 -3.59 11.28
CA LYS A 44 -3.14 -3.05 12.44
C LYS A 44 -4.44 -3.81 12.71
N VAL A 45 -5.17 -4.19 11.67
CA VAL A 45 -6.40 -5.00 11.80
C VAL A 45 -6.07 -6.37 12.38
N LEU A 46 -5.05 -7.05 11.87
CA LEU A 46 -4.61 -8.34 12.40
C LEU A 46 -4.17 -8.23 13.86
N LEU A 47 -3.36 -7.22 14.19
CA LEU A 47 -2.94 -6.95 15.57
C LEU A 47 -4.14 -6.68 16.48
N PHE A 48 -5.10 -5.87 16.03
CA PHE A 48 -6.29 -5.56 16.82
C PHE A 48 -7.09 -6.83 17.15
N VAL A 49 -7.33 -7.68 16.16
CA VAL A 49 -8.03 -8.95 16.37
C VAL A 49 -7.25 -9.86 17.32
N ALA A 50 -5.92 -9.93 17.20
CA ALA A 50 -5.08 -10.72 18.11
C ALA A 50 -5.16 -10.21 19.56
N LEU A 51 -5.12 -8.89 19.77
CA LEU A 51 -5.24 -8.27 21.08
C LEU A 51 -6.62 -8.50 21.70
N VAL A 52 -7.69 -8.28 20.94
CA VAL A 52 -9.07 -8.51 21.41
C VAL A 52 -9.28 -9.99 21.74
N GLY A 53 -8.84 -10.89 20.86
CA GLY A 53 -8.92 -12.34 21.08
C GLY A 53 -8.15 -12.76 22.34
N GLY A 54 -6.94 -12.25 22.52
CA GLY A 54 -6.13 -12.48 23.73
C GLY A 54 -6.83 -11.99 24.99
N LEU A 55 -7.39 -10.78 24.97
CA LEU A 55 -8.12 -10.23 26.11
C LEU A 55 -9.36 -11.06 26.46
N VAL A 56 -10.16 -11.44 25.46
CA VAL A 56 -11.34 -12.29 25.66
C VAL A 56 -10.95 -13.64 26.25
N TYR A 57 -9.87 -14.25 25.77
CA TYR A 57 -9.35 -15.50 26.32
C TYR A 57 -8.97 -15.34 27.80
N VAL A 58 -8.24 -14.29 28.15
CA VAL A 58 -7.81 -14.00 29.52
C VAL A 58 -9.01 -13.81 30.44
N VAL A 59 -10.00 -12.99 30.05
CA VAL A 59 -11.22 -12.75 30.84
C VAL A 59 -11.98 -14.05 31.08
N ARG A 60 -12.20 -14.84 30.03
CA ARG A 60 -12.89 -16.13 30.13
C ARG A 60 -12.17 -17.10 31.05
N LYS A 61 -10.83 -17.15 30.96
CA LYS A 61 -10.01 -18.02 31.81
C LYS A 61 -10.19 -17.68 33.29
N PHE A 62 -10.19 -16.41 33.65
CA PHE A 62 -10.36 -16.00 35.04
C PHE A 62 -11.77 -16.24 35.58
N ILE A 63 -12.82 -15.96 34.79
CA ILE A 63 -14.21 -16.22 35.21
C ILE A 63 -14.46 -17.72 35.38
N SER A 64 -14.00 -18.55 34.45
CA SER A 64 -14.18 -20.01 34.51
C SER A 64 -13.43 -20.70 35.65
N SER A 65 -12.44 -20.05 36.26
CA SER A 65 -11.65 -20.63 37.34
C SER A 65 -12.21 -20.29 38.74
N GLY A 66 -13.29 -19.51 38.81
CA GLY A 66 -13.89 -19.01 40.05
C GLY A 66 -15.15 -19.74 40.53
N THR A 67 -15.47 -20.91 39.99
CA THR A 67 -16.54 -21.81 40.46
C THR A 67 -16.04 -23.23 40.45
#